data_AF-A0A7U9SLX1-F1
#
_entry.id   AF-A0A7U9SLX1-F1
#
_cell.length_a   1.000
_cell.length_b   1.000
_cell.length_c   1.000
_cell.angle_alpha   90.00
_cell.angle_beta   90.00
_cell.angle_gamma   90.00
#
_symmetry.space_group_name_H-M   'P 1'
#
loop_
_entity.id
_entity.type
_entity.pdbx_description
1 polymer ?
#
loop_
_entity_poly.entity_id
_entity_poly.type
_entity_poly.pdbx_seq_one_letter_code
_entity_poly.pdbx_strand_id
1 'polypeptide(L)'
;MSNTSLLQVRTSAEDKEKASEILEKLGTNLSAVVNMMIKQIILTEGIPFEVKINHPAYTKTEVVKEVEATMAFEGMELTEEDMQLLYAYKNGEASGDELRKRIIGEAG
;
A
#
# COMPACT_ATOMS: atom_id res chain seq x y z
N MET A 1 -18.05 25.70 -32.41
CA MET A 1 -16.84 26.13 -31.68
C MET A 1 -16.61 25.14 -30.55
N SER A 2 -15.43 24.54 -30.46
CA SER A 2 -15.08 23.65 -29.35
C SER A 2 -14.96 24.51 -28.08
N ASN A 3 -15.93 24.37 -27.18
CA ASN A 3 -15.95 25.06 -25.88
C ASN A 3 -14.86 24.47 -24.97
N THR A 4 -13.62 24.88 -25.19
CA THR A 4 -12.49 24.51 -24.34
C THR A 4 -12.30 25.60 -23.28
N SER A 5 -12.40 25.23 -22.01
CA SER A 5 -12.13 26.11 -20.87
C SER A 5 -10.72 25.89 -20.34
N LEU A 6 -10.05 26.97 -19.90
CA LEU A 6 -8.72 26.90 -19.30
C LEU A 6 -8.82 26.46 -17.84
N LEU A 7 -8.06 25.43 -17.46
CA LEU A 7 -7.86 25.00 -16.08
C LEU A 7 -6.46 25.42 -15.61
N GLN A 8 -6.39 26.26 -14.58
CA GLN A 8 -5.12 26.64 -13.94
C GLN A 8 -5.00 25.95 -12.57
N VAL A 9 -3.90 25.25 -12.35
CA VAL A 9 -3.62 24.54 -11.09
C VAL A 9 -2.29 25.03 -10.53
N ARG A 10 -2.27 25.34 -9.23
CA ARG A 10 -1.02 25.69 -8.51
C ARG A 10 -0.36 24.41 -8.04
N THR A 11 0.93 24.26 -8.34
CA THR A 11 1.76 23.11 -7.94
C THR A 11 3.21 23.55 -7.79
N SER A 12 4.04 22.76 -7.09
CA SER A 12 5.48 23.00 -7.06
C SER A 12 6.12 22.71 -8.42
N ALA A 13 7.23 23.38 -8.72
CA ALA A 13 7.98 23.15 -9.96
C ALA A 13 8.54 21.71 -10.01
N GLU A 14 9.04 21.22 -8.88
CA GLU A 14 9.59 19.87 -8.73
C GLU A 14 8.54 18.78 -9.00
N ASP A 15 7.34 18.90 -8.41
CA ASP A 15 6.27 17.92 -8.61
C ASP A 15 5.80 17.92 -10.07
N LYS A 16 5.74 19.09 -10.70
CA LYS A 16 5.36 19.23 -12.11
C LYS A 16 6.36 18.53 -13.03
N GLU A 17 7.66 18.72 -12.80
CA GLU A 17 8.71 18.13 -13.61
C GLU A 17 8.71 16.60 -13.46
N LYS A 18 8.71 16.09 -12.22
CA LYS A 18 8.61 14.66 -11.93
C LYS A 18 7.37 14.01 -12.54
N ALA A 19 6.20 14.64 -12.39
CA ALA A 19 4.97 14.13 -12.98
C ALA A 19 5.06 14.09 -14.51
N SER A 20 5.62 15.13 -15.13
CA SER A 20 5.75 15.20 -16.59
C SER A 20 6.65 14.08 -17.12
N GLU A 21 7.82 13.87 -16.50
CA GLU A 21 8.73 12.77 -16.90
C GLU A 21 8.09 11.38 -16.78
N ILE A 22 7.33 11.13 -15.71
CA ILE A 22 6.63 9.86 -15.51
C ILE A 22 5.56 9.67 -16.61
N LEU A 23 4.78 10.70 -16.88
CA LEU A 23 3.71 10.63 -17.87
C LEU A 23 4.24 10.48 -19.30
N GLU A 24 5.35 11.13 -19.64
CA GLU A 24 6.01 10.97 -20.93
C GLU A 24 6.50 9.54 -21.15
N LYS A 25 7.08 8.91 -20.12
CA LYS A 25 7.48 7.48 -20.15
C LYS A 25 6.27 6.55 -20.35
N LEU A 26 5.09 6.96 -19.89
CA LEU A 26 3.83 6.25 -20.10
C LEU A 26 3.17 6.58 -21.45
N GLY A 27 3.79 7.43 -22.28
CA GLY A 27 3.27 7.82 -23.60
C GLY A 27 2.14 8.84 -23.53
N THR A 28 2.03 9.61 -22.45
CA THR A 28 0.98 10.61 -22.25
C THR A 28 1.56 11.94 -21.74
N ASN A 29 0.70 12.93 -21.52
CA ASN A 29 1.09 14.23 -20.97
C ASN A 29 0.11 14.68 -19.88
N LEU A 30 0.52 15.72 -19.13
CA LEU A 30 -0.25 16.22 -18.00
C LEU A 30 -1.68 16.65 -18.39
N SER A 31 -1.84 17.33 -19.53
CA SER A 31 -3.16 17.79 -20.00
C SER A 31 -4.09 16.63 -20.37
N ALA A 32 -3.57 15.58 -20.99
CA ALA A 32 -4.34 14.39 -21.32
C ALA A 32 -4.82 13.67 -20.06
N VAL A 33 -3.92 13.46 -19.09
CA VAL A 33 -4.24 12.79 -17.82
C VAL A 33 -5.22 13.60 -16.98
N VAL A 34 -5.06 14.92 -16.90
CA VAL A 34 -6.01 15.79 -16.18
C VAL A 34 -7.41 15.70 -16.82
N ASN A 35 -7.51 15.69 -18.14
CA ASN A 35 -8.79 15.48 -18.82
C ASN A 35 -9.39 14.10 -18.52
N MET A 36 -8.57 13.04 -18.51
CA MET A 36 -9.02 11.68 -18.13
C MET A 36 -9.54 11.65 -16.69
N MET A 37 -8.84 12.31 -15.76
CA MET A 37 -9.22 12.40 -14.36
C MET A 37 -10.59 13.09 -14.19
N ILE A 38 -10.83 14.19 -14.91
CA ILE A 38 -12.14 14.88 -14.91
C ILE A 38 -13.23 13.95 -15.46
N LYS A 39 -12.96 13.20 -16.53
CA LYS A 39 -13.91 12.22 -17.07
C LYS A 39 -14.21 11.10 -16.08
N GLN A 40 -13.20 10.65 -15.36
CA GLN A 40 -13.37 9.62 -14.33
C GLN A 40 -14.25 10.14 -13.18
N ILE A 41 -14.03 11.37 -12.71
CA ILE A 41 -14.87 11.99 -11.67
C ILE A 41 -16.34 12.04 -12.10
N ILE A 42 -16.59 12.45 -13.35
CA ILE A 42 -17.94 12.53 -13.91
C ILE A 42 -18.56 11.13 -14.02
N LEU A 43 -17.79 10.13 -14.45
CA LEU A 43 -18.29 8.77 -14.66
C LEU A 43 -18.62 8.06 -13.35
N THR A 44 -17.79 8.23 -12.32
CA THR A 44 -17.93 7.53 -11.04
C THR A 44 -18.64 8.34 -9.97
N GLU A 45 -19.02 9.58 -10.28
CA GLU A 45 -19.59 10.54 -9.32
C GLU A 45 -18.76 10.64 -8.02
N GLY A 46 -17.43 10.58 -8.15
CA GLY A 46 -16.53 10.38 -7.02
C GLY A 46 -15.08 10.75 -7.30
N ILE A 47 -14.22 10.62 -6.28
CA ILE A 47 -12.80 10.90 -6.41
C ILE A 47 -12.11 9.76 -7.19
N PRO A 48 -11.29 10.04 -8.21
CA PRO A 48 -10.80 9.04 -9.17
C PRO A 48 -9.53 8.33 -8.65
N PHE A 49 -9.44 8.20 -7.34
CA PHE A 49 -8.41 7.49 -6.61
C PHE A 49 -8.98 7.13 -5.24
N GLU A 50 -8.37 6.15 -4.60
CA GLU A 50 -8.85 5.67 -3.32
C GLU A 50 -8.55 6.69 -2.21
N VAL A 51 -9.60 7.14 -1.52
CA VAL A 51 -9.46 8.06 -0.38
C VAL A 51 -9.40 7.23 0.90
N LYS A 52 -8.18 6.91 1.33
CA LYS A 52 -7.92 6.19 2.58
C LYS A 52 -7.34 7.14 3.62
N ILE A 53 -7.97 7.21 4.78
CA ILE A 53 -7.26 7.57 6.00
C ILE A 53 -6.47 6.32 6.38
N ASN A 54 -5.14 6.34 6.21
CA ASN A 54 -4.28 5.25 6.69
C ASN A 54 -4.27 5.25 8.22
N HIS A 55 -5.37 4.84 8.86
CA HIS A 55 -5.22 4.07 10.08
C HIS A 55 -4.67 2.71 9.63
N PRO A 56 -3.58 2.19 10.21
CA PRO A 56 -3.32 0.77 10.05
C PRO A 56 -4.60 0.06 10.51
N ALA A 57 -5.29 -0.61 9.59
CA ALA A 57 -6.59 -1.24 9.85
C ALA A 57 -6.55 -2.20 11.04
N TYR A 58 -5.33 -2.65 11.37
CA TYR A 58 -4.98 -3.42 12.54
C TYR A 58 -3.71 -2.86 13.16
N THR A 59 -3.73 -2.68 14.47
CA THR A 59 -2.53 -2.53 15.29
C THR A 59 -1.61 -3.74 15.09
N LYS A 60 -0.30 -3.57 15.33
CA LYS A 60 0.66 -4.68 15.20
C LYS A 60 0.25 -5.89 16.06
N THR A 61 -0.34 -5.63 17.23
CA THR A 61 -0.90 -6.64 18.14
C THR A 61 -2.12 -7.36 17.56
N GLU A 62 -3.02 -6.66 16.87
CA GLU A 62 -4.18 -7.30 16.23
C GLU A 62 -3.76 -8.22 15.10
N VAL A 63 -2.75 -7.84 14.31
CA VAL A 63 -2.21 -8.70 13.24
C VAL A 63 -1.62 -10.00 13.81
N VAL A 64 -0.88 -9.93 14.93
CA VAL A 64 -0.30 -11.14 15.55
C VAL A 64 -1.39 -12.04 16.14
N LYS A 65 -2.41 -11.46 16.78
CA LYS A 65 -3.56 -12.21 17.33
C LYS A 65 -4.42 -12.86 16.26
N GLU A 66 -4.56 -12.24 15.09
CA GLU A 66 -5.28 -12.83 13.96
C GLU A 66 -4.57 -14.11 13.47
N VAL A 67 -3.23 -14.08 13.39
CA VAL A 67 -2.42 -15.26 13.05
C VAL A 67 -2.57 -16.34 14.13
N GLU A 68 -2.46 -15.99 15.40
CA GLU A 68 -2.65 -16.91 16.53
C GLU A 68 -4.02 -17.62 16.47
N ALA A 69 -5.10 -16.85 16.31
CA ALA A 69 -6.45 -17.40 16.20
C ALA A 69 -6.61 -18.31 14.98
N THR A 70 -6.06 -17.91 13.83
CA THR A 70 -6.12 -18.71 12.59
C THR A 70 -5.40 -20.04 12.76
N MET A 71 -4.20 -20.03 13.36
CA MET A 71 -3.42 -21.26 13.59
C MET A 71 -4.10 -22.17 14.61
N ALA A 72 -4.72 -21.61 15.65
CA ALA A 72 -5.53 -22.37 16.60
C ALA A 72 -6.75 -23.05 15.94
N PHE A 73 -7.43 -22.37 15.00
CA PHE A 73 -8.53 -22.99 14.23
C PHE A 73 -8.08 -24.19 13.38
N GLU A 74 -6.84 -24.15 12.89
CA GLU A 74 -6.22 -25.25 12.15
C GLU A 74 -5.58 -26.32 13.06
N GLY A 75 -5.74 -26.21 14.39
CA GLY A 75 -5.16 -27.13 15.37
C GLY A 75 -3.64 -27.03 15.51
N MET A 76 -3.04 -25.93 15.05
CA MET A 76 -1.62 -25.61 15.16
C MET A 76 -1.42 -24.53 16.22
N GLU A 77 -1.56 -24.87 17.50
CA GLU A 77 -1.36 -23.89 18.58
C GLU A 77 0.08 -23.36 18.57
N LEU A 78 0.21 -22.02 18.57
CA LEU A 78 1.51 -21.35 18.61
C LEU A 78 2.05 -21.33 20.03
N THR A 79 3.35 -21.57 20.18
CA THR A 79 4.04 -21.44 21.45
C THR A 79 4.34 -19.97 21.77
N GLU A 80 4.76 -19.69 23.01
CA GLU A 80 5.22 -18.35 23.41
C GLU A 80 6.43 -17.89 22.58
N GLU A 81 7.27 -18.81 22.11
CA GLU A 81 8.42 -18.51 21.26
C GLU A 81 7.96 -18.13 19.85
N ASP A 82 7.01 -18.87 19.27
CA ASP A 82 6.40 -18.55 17.97
C ASP A 82 5.75 -17.16 17.97
N MET A 83 5.05 -16.82 19.06
CA MET A 83 4.46 -15.51 19.24
C MET A 83 5.52 -14.39 19.28
N GLN A 84 6.64 -14.61 19.97
CA GLN A 84 7.76 -13.67 19.99
C GLN A 84 8.37 -13.47 18.59
N LEU A 85 8.52 -14.53 17.79
CA LEU A 85 9.01 -14.44 16.42
C LEU A 85 8.05 -13.64 15.52
N LEU A 86 6.73 -13.82 15.68
CA LEU A 86 5.72 -13.04 14.96
C LEU A 86 5.77 -11.55 15.32
N TYR A 87 5.94 -11.22 16.60
CA TYR A 87 6.12 -9.84 17.04
C TYR A 87 7.40 -9.21 16.47
N ALA A 88 8.53 -9.92 16.53
CA ALA A 88 9.80 -9.47 15.96
C ALA A 88 9.70 -9.21 14.45
N TYR A 89 9.04 -10.10 13.71
CA TYR A 89 8.76 -9.92 12.28
C TYR A 89 7.89 -8.68 12.02
N LYS A 90 6.78 -8.55 12.75
CA LYS A 90 5.82 -7.45 12.54
C LYS A 90 6.41 -6.09 12.95
N ASN A 91 7.34 -6.08 13.90
CA ASN A 91 8.06 -4.88 14.31
C ASN A 91 9.22 -4.51 13.38
N GLY A 92 9.62 -5.40 12.47
CA GLY A 92 10.79 -5.21 11.61
C GLY A 92 12.12 -5.44 12.31
N GLU A 93 12.11 -6.10 13.47
CA GLU A 93 13.30 -6.46 14.25
C GLU A 93 14.02 -7.70 13.66
N ALA A 94 13.28 -8.52 12.91
CA ALA A 94 13.80 -9.66 12.18
C ALA A 94 13.14 -9.78 10.80
N SER A 95 13.92 -10.14 9.79
CA SER A 95 13.41 -10.43 8.44
C SER A 95 12.83 -11.85 8.37
N GLY A 96 11.89 -12.05 7.44
CA GLY A 96 11.31 -13.38 7.20
C GLY A 96 12.36 -14.43 6.81
N ASP A 97 13.43 -14.02 6.13
CA ASP A 97 14.52 -14.92 5.73
C ASP A 97 15.38 -15.36 6.93
N GLU A 98 15.63 -14.46 7.89
CA GLU A 98 16.35 -14.78 9.13
C GLU A 98 15.55 -15.75 10.00
N LEU A 99 14.24 -15.50 10.15
CA LEU A 99 13.34 -16.36 10.93
C LEU A 99 13.22 -17.75 10.29
N ARG A 100 13.05 -17.81 8.96
CA ARG A 100 13.01 -19.07 8.21
C ARG A 100 14.28 -19.91 8.41
N LYS A 101 15.46 -19.27 8.40
CA LYS A 101 16.74 -19.97 8.62
C LYS A 101 16.83 -20.56 10.03
N ARG A 102 16.32 -19.87 11.05
CA ARG A 102 16.31 -20.37 12.43
C ARG A 102 15.42 -21.60 12.57
N ILE A 103 14.18 -21.52 12.07
CA ILE A 103 13.20 -22.62 12.13
C ILE A 103 13.73 -23.87 11.39
N ILE A 104 14.33 -23.69 10.20
CA ILE A 104 14.90 -24.82 9.44
C ILE A 104 16.17 -25.37 10.10
N GLY A 105 16.96 -24.50 10.75
CA GLY A 105 18.20 -24.89 11.42
C GLY A 105 18.00 -25.67 12.71
N GLU A 106 16.85 -25.52 13.39
CA GLU A 106 16.50 -26.26 14.62
C GLU A 106 15.87 -27.63 14.35
N ALA A 107 15.47 -27.92 13.10
CA ALA A 107 14.84 -29.18 12.70
C ALA A 107 15.85 -30.28 12.24
N GLY A 108 17.16 -30.06 12.42
CA GLY A 108 18.24 -31.00 12.07
C GLY A 108 19.11 -31.35 13.26
#